data_AF-L8GNH8-F1
#
_entry.id   AF-L8GNH8-F1
#
_cell.length_a   1.000
_cell.length_b   1.000
_cell.length_c   1.000
_cell.angle_alpha   90.00
_cell.angle_beta   90.00
_cell.angle_gamma   90.00
#
_symmetry.space_group_name_H-M   'P 1'
#
loop_
_entity.id
_entity.type
_entity.pdbx_description
1 polymer ?
#
loop_
_entity_poly.entity_id
_entity_poly.type
_entity_poly.pdbx_seq_one_letter_code
_entity_poly.pdbx_strand_id
1 'polypeptide(L)'
;MPKETKQRRGKQVAAAPYDKNAKAPVKGGKKAVPAQPAKKANKGPSPALFEKRPKNFGIGQDIQPKRDLTRFVRWPKYIRMQRQKRVLLHRLKVPPTINQFTRTLDKNLAKNLFAFVDKYRPETKAEKADRLKKRAAEIAALKKGEQPPAVATPYFVKYGLNHVTSLVESKKAKLVVIAHDVDPIELVVWLPSLCKKVGVPYCIVKSKSRLGQVVHKKTSAVLAITNVRKEDQPALATLTKAIQENYNDRYDDLRRQWGGLQLGRKSVHKQKAKAKAAAANQ
;
A
#
# COMPACT_ATOMS: atom_id res chain seq x y z
N MET A 1 -52.51 9.79 11.12
CA MET A 1 -52.09 8.69 10.22
C MET A 1 -51.30 9.24 9.04
N PRO A 2 -49.97 9.04 9.00
CA PRO A 2 -49.19 8.97 7.77
C PRO A 2 -48.76 7.52 7.51
N LYS A 3 -49.02 7.01 6.30
CA LYS A 3 -48.72 5.63 5.89
C LYS A 3 -47.22 5.43 5.71
N GLU A 4 -46.63 4.50 6.47
CA GLU A 4 -45.28 3.98 6.24
C GLU A 4 -45.19 3.32 4.86
N THR A 5 -44.31 3.83 4.00
CA THR A 5 -43.97 3.18 2.74
C THR A 5 -42.87 2.14 2.98
N LYS A 6 -43.24 0.85 2.94
CA LYS A 6 -42.29 -0.27 2.97
C LYS A 6 -41.37 -0.20 1.73
N GLN A 7 -40.11 0.18 1.92
CA GLN A 7 -39.07 0.00 0.91
C GLN A 7 -38.83 -1.50 0.66
N ARG A 8 -39.18 -1.97 -0.55
CA ARG A 8 -38.81 -3.30 -1.04
C ARG A 8 -37.30 -3.36 -1.26
N ARG A 9 -36.58 -4.07 -0.37
CA ARG A 9 -35.16 -4.43 -0.61
C ARG A 9 -35.10 -5.45 -1.75
N GLY A 10 -34.57 -5.03 -2.90
CA GLY A 10 -34.24 -5.93 -4.01
C GLY A 10 -33.16 -6.92 -3.60
N LYS A 11 -33.38 -8.20 -3.90
CA LYS A 11 -32.47 -9.32 -3.66
C LYS A 11 -31.22 -9.12 -4.53
N GLN A 12 -30.07 -8.80 -3.93
CA GLN A 12 -28.79 -8.79 -4.64
C GLN A 12 -28.40 -10.23 -4.96
N VAL A 13 -28.37 -10.58 -6.24
CA VAL A 13 -27.74 -11.82 -6.73
C VAL A 13 -26.25 -11.57 -6.85
N ALA A 14 -25.46 -12.23 -5.99
CA ALA A 14 -24.01 -12.20 -6.05
C ALA A 14 -23.52 -12.95 -7.31
N ALA A 15 -22.63 -12.33 -8.08
CA ALA A 15 -21.95 -12.99 -9.18
C ALA A 15 -20.89 -13.96 -8.63
N ALA A 16 -20.94 -15.23 -9.06
CA ALA A 16 -19.93 -16.22 -8.72
C ALA A 16 -18.57 -15.89 -9.37
N PRO A 17 -17.43 -16.19 -8.72
CA PRO A 17 -16.10 -15.89 -9.25
C PRO A 17 -15.70 -16.85 -10.38
N TYR A 18 -15.09 -16.30 -11.43
CA TYR A 18 -14.55 -17.03 -12.58
C TYR A 18 -13.18 -17.65 -12.23
N ASP A 19 -13.11 -18.98 -12.14
CA ASP A 19 -11.85 -19.72 -11.98
C ASP A 19 -11.13 -19.88 -13.33
N LYS A 20 -9.82 -19.62 -13.33
CA LYS A 20 -8.96 -19.50 -14.51
C LYS A 20 -8.17 -20.77 -14.81
N ASN A 21 -8.35 -21.84 -14.02
CA ASN A 21 -7.52 -23.05 -14.09
C ASN A 21 -8.27 -24.37 -14.35
N ALA A 22 -9.50 -24.35 -14.86
CA ALA A 22 -10.13 -25.57 -15.33
C ALA A 22 -9.52 -26.03 -16.67
N LYS A 23 -8.62 -27.02 -16.63
CA LYS A 23 -8.10 -27.71 -17.82
C LYS A 23 -9.22 -28.53 -18.47
N ALA A 24 -9.41 -28.36 -19.78
CA ALA A 24 -10.32 -29.17 -20.57
C ALA A 24 -9.83 -30.63 -20.66
N PRO A 25 -10.69 -31.66 -20.49
CA PRO A 25 -10.29 -33.05 -20.64
C PRO A 25 -10.17 -33.43 -22.13
N VAL A 26 -9.09 -34.14 -22.43
CA VAL A 26 -8.69 -34.66 -23.74
C VAL A 26 -9.64 -35.81 -24.17
N LYS A 27 -10.18 -35.74 -25.39
CA LYS A 27 -11.00 -36.82 -25.98
C LYS A 27 -10.11 -37.96 -26.48
N GLY A 28 -10.11 -39.09 -25.77
CA GLY A 28 -9.72 -40.40 -26.28
C GLY A 28 -10.84 -41.02 -27.14
N GLY A 29 -10.47 -41.70 -28.21
CA GLY A 29 -11.36 -42.27 -29.22
C GLY A 29 -12.31 -43.35 -28.70
N LYS A 30 -13.51 -43.40 -29.28
CA LYS A 30 -14.44 -44.53 -29.17
C LYS A 30 -15.11 -44.83 -30.51
N LYS A 31 -15.15 -46.12 -30.79
CA LYS A 31 -15.73 -46.83 -31.93
C LYS A 31 -17.17 -46.40 -32.23
N ALA A 32 -17.54 -46.46 -33.51
CA ALA A 32 -18.88 -46.18 -34.02
C ALA A 32 -19.91 -47.17 -33.44
N VAL A 33 -21.01 -46.62 -32.93
CA VAL A 33 -22.25 -47.32 -32.55
C VAL A 33 -23.40 -46.53 -33.21
N PRO A 34 -24.45 -47.18 -33.73
CA PRO A 34 -25.40 -46.55 -34.64
C PRO A 34 -26.26 -45.51 -33.93
N ALA A 35 -26.56 -44.44 -34.65
CA ALA A 35 -27.26 -43.26 -34.16
C ALA A 35 -28.65 -43.61 -33.63
N GLN A 36 -28.88 -43.35 -32.33
CA GLN A 36 -30.24 -43.29 -31.80
C GLN A 36 -30.93 -42.02 -32.30
N PRO A 37 -32.22 -42.10 -32.67
CA PRO A 37 -32.96 -40.93 -33.14
C PRO A 37 -33.06 -39.89 -32.03
N ALA A 38 -32.65 -38.66 -32.34
CA ALA A 38 -32.67 -37.54 -31.42
C ALA A 38 -34.10 -37.33 -30.87
N LYS A 39 -34.27 -37.50 -29.55
CA LYS A 39 -35.47 -37.04 -28.85
C LYS A 39 -35.59 -35.53 -29.10
N LYS A 40 -36.56 -35.12 -29.92
CA LYS A 40 -36.95 -33.73 -30.09
C LYS A 40 -37.33 -33.21 -28.71
N ALA A 41 -36.50 -32.34 -28.15
CA ALA A 41 -36.87 -31.58 -26.97
C ALA A 41 -38.13 -30.78 -27.31
N ASN A 42 -39.21 -31.00 -26.53
CA ASN A 42 -40.43 -30.22 -26.60
C ASN A 42 -40.09 -28.74 -26.42
N LYS A 43 -40.05 -27.99 -27.51
CA LYS A 43 -40.14 -26.54 -27.47
C LYS A 43 -41.59 -26.25 -27.12
N GLY A 44 -41.86 -25.97 -25.84
CA GLY A 44 -43.10 -25.29 -25.45
C GLY A 44 -43.31 -24.04 -26.33
N PRO A 45 -44.55 -23.58 -26.51
CA PRO A 45 -44.86 -22.51 -27.46
C PRO A 45 -44.01 -21.28 -27.13
N SER A 46 -43.01 -21.02 -27.96
CA SER A 46 -42.39 -19.69 -27.99
C SER A 46 -43.53 -18.74 -28.35
N PRO A 47 -43.80 -17.69 -27.56
CA PRO A 47 -44.84 -16.74 -27.93
C PRO A 47 -44.46 -16.23 -29.33
N ALA A 48 -45.34 -16.41 -30.32
CA ALA A 48 -45.07 -16.09 -31.73
C ALA A 48 -44.65 -14.62 -31.96
N LEU A 49 -44.78 -13.80 -30.92
CA LEU A 49 -44.41 -12.39 -30.86
C LEU A 49 -42.91 -12.13 -30.54
N PHE A 50 -42.14 -13.12 -30.05
CA PHE A 50 -40.74 -12.91 -29.67
C PHE A 50 -39.77 -13.66 -30.59
N GLU A 51 -39.13 -12.93 -31.49
CA GLU A 51 -38.11 -13.46 -32.40
C GLU A 51 -36.68 -13.08 -31.97
N LYS A 52 -35.72 -13.99 -32.20
CA LYS A 52 -34.30 -13.71 -31.98
C LYS A 52 -33.77 -12.84 -33.13
N ARG A 53 -33.45 -11.57 -32.85
CA ARG A 53 -32.83 -10.63 -33.80
C ARG A 53 -31.40 -10.29 -33.37
N PRO A 54 -30.41 -11.18 -33.62
CA PRO A 54 -29.04 -10.94 -33.22
C PRO A 54 -28.43 -9.84 -34.09
N LYS A 55 -27.68 -8.93 -33.46
CA LYS A 55 -26.92 -7.89 -34.16
C LYS A 55 -25.51 -8.37 -34.47
N ASN A 56 -24.99 -7.99 -35.64
CA ASN A 56 -23.62 -8.24 -36.05
C ASN A 56 -22.76 -7.00 -35.81
N PHE A 57 -21.86 -7.05 -34.84
CA PHE A 57 -20.96 -5.93 -34.49
C PHE A 57 -19.61 -6.01 -35.21
N GLY A 58 -19.56 -6.66 -36.38
CA GLY A 58 -18.42 -6.60 -37.29
C GLY A 58 -18.17 -5.18 -37.82
N ILE A 59 -17.02 -4.98 -38.48
CA ILE A 59 -16.70 -3.70 -39.11
C ILE A 59 -17.69 -3.47 -40.26
N GLY A 60 -18.34 -2.30 -40.29
CA GLY A 60 -19.29 -1.91 -41.35
C GLY A 60 -20.69 -2.53 -41.26
N GLN A 61 -21.02 -3.19 -40.14
CA GLN A 61 -22.32 -3.83 -39.91
C GLN A 61 -23.16 -2.97 -38.93
N ASP A 62 -23.79 -3.57 -37.92
CA ASP A 62 -24.60 -2.84 -36.94
C ASP A 62 -23.77 -1.86 -36.08
N ILE A 63 -24.45 -0.85 -35.53
CA ILE A 63 -23.85 0.12 -34.60
C ILE A 63 -23.20 -0.63 -33.42
N GLN A 64 -21.92 -0.28 -33.17
CA GLN A 64 -21.14 -0.85 -32.08
C GLN A 64 -21.81 -0.60 -30.71
N PRO A 65 -21.84 -1.59 -29.82
CA PRO A 65 -22.38 -1.41 -28.48
C PRO A 65 -21.50 -0.46 -27.68
N LYS A 66 -22.08 0.12 -26.62
CA LYS A 66 -21.31 0.88 -25.64
C LYS A 66 -20.27 -0.06 -25.01
N ARG A 67 -19.00 0.34 -25.07
CA ARG A 67 -17.85 -0.40 -24.53
C ARG A 67 -17.11 0.44 -23.49
N ASP A 68 -16.28 -0.21 -22.68
CA ASP A 68 -15.39 0.52 -21.79
C ASP A 68 -14.35 1.31 -22.60
N LEU A 69 -14.50 2.64 -22.57
CA LEU A 69 -13.61 3.59 -23.24
C LEU A 69 -12.59 4.22 -22.27
N THR A 70 -12.51 3.81 -21.00
CA THR A 70 -11.65 4.44 -19.97
C THR A 70 -10.20 4.63 -20.39
N ARG A 71 -9.66 3.70 -21.20
CA ARG A 71 -8.30 3.78 -21.75
C ARG A 71 -8.14 4.83 -22.87
N PHE A 72 -9.20 5.15 -23.59
CA PHE A 72 -9.23 6.08 -24.74
C PHE A 72 -9.80 7.46 -24.38
N VAL A 73 -10.36 7.63 -23.18
CA VAL A 73 -10.84 8.92 -22.67
C VAL A 73 -9.72 9.97 -22.71
N ARG A 74 -10.08 11.18 -23.17
CA ARG A 74 -9.25 12.37 -23.01
C ARG A 74 -9.28 12.82 -21.55
N TRP A 75 -8.33 12.33 -20.76
CA TRP A 75 -8.25 12.63 -19.33
C TRP A 75 -7.95 14.12 -19.05
N PRO A 76 -8.56 14.72 -18.00
CA PRO A 76 -8.22 16.04 -17.49
C PRO A 76 -6.71 16.23 -17.29
N LYS A 77 -6.24 17.48 -17.42
CA LYS A 77 -4.79 17.81 -17.42
C LYS A 77 -4.08 17.28 -16.17
N TYR A 78 -4.64 17.46 -14.98
CA TYR A 78 -4.00 17.02 -13.72
C TYR A 78 -3.77 15.50 -13.66
N ILE A 79 -4.73 14.69 -14.16
CA ILE A 79 -4.60 13.23 -14.23
C ILE A 79 -3.49 12.84 -15.22
N ARG A 80 -3.44 13.49 -16.39
CA ARG A 80 -2.37 13.25 -17.38
C ARG A 80 -1.00 13.58 -16.80
N MET A 81 -0.84 14.74 -16.16
CA MET A 81 0.41 15.17 -15.54
C MET A 81 0.89 14.22 -14.45
N GLN A 82 0.00 13.78 -13.54
CA GLN A 82 0.35 12.82 -12.49
C GLN A 82 0.79 11.46 -13.05
N ARG A 83 0.09 10.97 -14.09
CA ARG A 83 0.45 9.72 -14.79
C ARG A 83 1.78 9.86 -15.52
N GLN A 84 2.01 10.97 -16.22
CA GLN A 84 3.26 11.27 -16.93
C GLN A 84 4.43 11.38 -15.95
N LYS A 85 4.26 12.07 -14.80
CA LYS A 85 5.27 12.12 -13.72
C LYS A 85 5.70 10.72 -13.29
N ARG A 86 4.74 9.83 -13.03
CA ARG A 86 5.04 8.42 -12.66
C ARG A 86 5.78 7.70 -13.79
N VAL A 87 5.33 7.83 -15.04
CA VAL A 87 5.99 7.21 -16.19
C VAL A 87 7.43 7.69 -16.32
N LEU A 88 7.66 9.00 -16.19
CA LEU A 88 8.99 9.60 -16.30
C LEU A 88 9.95 9.03 -15.24
N LEU A 89 9.51 8.94 -13.98
CA LEU A 89 10.32 8.34 -12.89
C LEU A 89 10.71 6.87 -13.15
N HIS A 90 9.88 6.10 -13.85
CA HIS A 90 10.22 4.73 -14.23
C HIS A 90 11.16 4.65 -15.43
N ARG A 91 11.15 5.65 -16.32
CA ARG A 91 11.89 5.65 -17.59
C ARG A 91 13.29 6.23 -17.45
N LEU A 92 13.43 7.29 -16.68
CA LEU A 92 14.72 7.92 -16.44
C LEU A 92 15.61 7.04 -15.56
N LYS A 93 16.91 7.22 -15.67
CA LYS A 93 17.89 6.61 -14.76
C LYS A 93 17.83 7.36 -13.42
N VAL A 94 17.44 6.68 -12.36
CA VAL A 94 17.22 7.30 -11.04
C VAL A 94 18.48 7.15 -10.18
N PRO A 95 19.03 8.23 -9.62
CA PRO A 95 20.19 8.17 -8.73
C PRO A 95 19.94 7.26 -7.50
N PRO A 96 20.96 6.54 -7.00
CA PRO A 96 20.82 5.64 -5.87
C PRO A 96 20.24 6.29 -4.60
N THR A 97 20.58 7.55 -4.34
CA THR A 97 20.09 8.35 -3.20
C THR A 97 18.57 8.54 -3.19
N ILE A 98 17.93 8.54 -4.36
CA ILE A 98 16.47 8.60 -4.51
C ILE A 98 15.91 7.17 -4.63
N ASN A 99 16.62 6.30 -5.35
CA ASN A 99 16.20 4.92 -5.60
C ASN A 99 16.01 4.10 -4.32
N GLN A 100 16.76 4.40 -3.24
CA GLN A 100 16.58 3.73 -1.95
C GLN A 100 15.12 3.81 -1.42
N PHE A 101 14.37 4.88 -1.73
CA PHE A 101 12.97 5.01 -1.31
C PHE A 101 11.99 4.14 -2.11
N THR A 102 12.42 3.56 -3.23
CA THR A 102 11.61 2.56 -3.93
C THR A 102 11.60 1.21 -3.20
N ARG A 103 12.59 0.98 -2.35
CA ARG A 103 12.79 -0.25 -1.57
C ARG A 103 12.25 -0.05 -0.17
N THR A 104 10.98 -0.38 -0.02
CA THR A 104 10.27 -0.28 1.25
C THR A 104 10.22 -1.62 1.97
N LEU A 105 9.96 -1.56 3.26
CA LEU A 105 9.73 -2.70 4.14
C LEU A 105 8.63 -3.60 3.56
N ASP A 106 8.80 -4.91 3.69
CA ASP A 106 7.80 -5.87 3.24
C ASP A 106 6.51 -5.72 4.08
N LYS A 107 5.41 -6.27 3.56
CA LYS A 107 4.09 -6.06 4.17
C LYS A 107 3.97 -6.72 5.55
N ASN A 108 4.68 -7.80 5.81
CA ASN A 108 4.55 -8.55 7.06
C ASN A 108 5.33 -7.86 8.17
N LEU A 109 6.59 -7.52 7.90
CA LEU A 109 7.41 -6.77 8.86
C LEU A 109 6.82 -5.37 9.13
N ALA A 110 6.24 -4.72 8.11
CA ALA A 110 5.53 -3.46 8.29
C ALA A 110 4.30 -3.61 9.21
N LYS A 111 3.52 -4.69 9.11
CA LYS A 111 2.39 -4.93 10.03
C LYS A 111 2.87 -5.03 11.47
N ASN A 112 3.93 -5.80 11.71
CA ASN A 112 4.51 -5.98 13.05
C ASN A 112 5.04 -4.66 13.60
N LEU A 113 5.74 -3.88 12.77
CA LEU A 113 6.23 -2.54 13.13
C LEU A 113 5.07 -1.60 13.52
N PHE A 114 4.00 -1.55 12.72
CA PHE A 114 2.86 -0.68 13.02
C PHE A 114 2.09 -1.14 14.26
N ALA A 115 1.93 -2.44 14.49
CA ALA A 115 1.32 -2.96 15.71
C ALA A 115 2.15 -2.60 16.95
N PHE A 116 3.48 -2.64 16.85
CA PHE A 116 4.38 -2.21 17.91
C PHE A 116 4.25 -0.71 18.19
N VAL A 117 4.33 0.11 17.14
CA VAL A 117 4.29 1.58 17.23
C VAL A 117 2.94 2.10 17.72
N ASP A 118 1.84 1.39 17.45
CA ASP A 118 0.48 1.74 17.92
C ASP A 118 0.35 1.68 19.46
N LYS A 119 1.15 0.84 20.14
CA LYS A 119 1.22 0.80 21.61
C LYS A 119 1.82 2.09 22.23
N TYR A 120 2.63 2.81 21.46
CA TYR A 120 3.42 3.95 21.92
C TYR A 120 2.93 5.27 21.30
N ARG A 121 1.64 5.40 21.06
CA ARG A 121 1.07 6.62 20.47
C ARG A 121 1.15 7.81 21.43
N PRO A 122 1.46 9.02 20.94
CA PRO A 122 1.36 10.22 21.75
C PRO A 122 -0.10 10.53 22.08
N GLU A 123 -0.33 11.17 23.22
CA GLU A 123 -1.66 11.55 23.68
C GLU A 123 -2.41 12.45 22.68
N THR A 124 -3.73 12.27 22.62
CA THR A 124 -4.61 13.21 21.91
C THR A 124 -4.77 14.52 22.70
N LYS A 125 -5.27 15.56 22.04
CA LYS A 125 -5.56 16.84 22.71
C LYS A 125 -6.59 16.69 23.85
N ALA A 126 -7.58 15.81 23.66
CA ALA A 126 -8.62 15.53 24.65
C ALA A 126 -8.02 14.80 25.85
N GLU A 127 -7.28 13.71 25.62
CA GLU A 127 -6.56 12.97 26.68
C GLU A 127 -5.61 13.86 27.46
N LYS A 128 -4.89 14.76 26.76
CA LYS A 128 -4.00 15.74 27.41
C LYS A 128 -4.78 16.68 28.33
N ALA A 129 -5.93 17.19 27.88
CA ALA A 129 -6.78 18.06 28.69
C ALA A 129 -7.30 17.33 29.93
N ASP A 130 -7.75 16.08 29.78
CA ASP A 130 -8.23 15.27 30.90
C ASP A 130 -7.10 14.93 31.88
N ARG A 131 -5.89 14.61 31.38
CA ARG A 131 -4.71 14.41 32.23
C ARG A 131 -4.39 15.67 33.03
N LEU A 132 -4.42 16.84 32.41
CA LEU A 132 -4.15 18.11 33.09
C LEU A 132 -5.22 18.44 34.13
N LYS A 133 -6.50 18.19 33.85
CA LYS A 133 -7.59 18.36 34.81
C LYS A 133 -7.45 17.42 36.02
N LYS A 134 -7.18 16.14 35.77
CA LYS A 134 -6.93 15.15 36.85
C LYS A 134 -5.76 15.57 37.73
N ARG A 135 -4.65 15.95 37.10
CA ARG A 135 -3.48 16.44 37.82
C ARG A 135 -3.76 17.73 38.59
N ALA A 136 -4.51 18.67 38.03
CA ALA A 136 -4.89 19.90 38.73
C ALA A 136 -5.77 19.59 39.96
N ALA A 137 -6.70 18.64 39.85
CA ALA A 137 -7.52 18.18 40.97
C ALA A 137 -6.69 17.48 42.05
N GLU A 138 -5.74 16.62 41.68
CA GLU A 138 -4.79 15.98 42.60
C GLU A 138 -3.94 17.01 43.34
N ILE A 139 -3.45 18.04 42.64
CA ILE A 139 -2.65 19.12 43.23
C ILE A 139 -3.52 19.97 44.19
N ALA A 140 -4.77 20.25 43.83
CA ALA A 140 -5.67 21.01 44.70
C ALA A 140 -6.08 20.24 45.97
N ALA A 141 -6.03 18.90 45.94
CA ALA A 141 -6.34 18.05 47.08
C ALA A 141 -5.16 17.88 48.06
N LEU A 142 -3.92 18.22 47.66
CA LEU A 142 -2.75 18.16 48.53
C LEU A 142 -2.81 19.24 49.62
N LYS A 143 -2.40 18.90 50.84
CA LYS A 143 -2.33 19.86 51.96
C LYS A 143 -1.16 20.83 51.73
N LYS A 144 -1.29 22.07 52.24
CA LYS A 144 -0.23 23.11 52.14
C LYS A 144 1.12 22.55 52.64
N GLY A 145 2.10 22.44 51.75
CA GLY A 145 3.47 21.99 52.05
C GLY A 145 3.85 20.63 51.44
N GLU A 146 2.89 19.88 50.91
CA GLU A 146 3.14 18.57 50.31
C GLU A 146 3.55 18.72 48.82
N GLN A 147 4.69 18.14 48.43
CA GLN A 147 5.16 18.23 47.04
C GLN A 147 4.34 17.32 46.12
N PRO A 148 3.97 17.79 44.92
CA PRO A 148 3.22 16.95 43.98
C PRO A 148 4.07 15.75 43.53
N PRO A 149 3.46 14.57 43.35
CA PRO A 149 4.18 13.38 42.91
C PRO A 149 4.88 13.63 41.57
N ALA A 150 6.13 13.15 41.47
CA ALA A 150 6.93 13.27 40.25
C ALA A 150 6.25 12.55 39.08
N VAL A 151 6.08 13.24 37.95
CA VAL A 151 5.43 12.63 36.77
C VAL A 151 6.43 11.75 36.06
N ALA A 152 6.14 10.45 36.04
CA ALA A 152 6.88 9.50 35.22
C ALA A 152 6.87 9.95 33.75
N THR A 153 8.06 9.99 33.12
CA THR A 153 8.18 10.42 31.73
C THR A 153 7.43 9.43 30.82
N PRO A 154 6.41 9.86 30.06
CA PRO A 154 5.61 8.94 29.27
C PRO A 154 6.42 8.38 28.09
N TYR A 155 6.23 7.10 27.81
CA TYR A 155 6.81 6.43 26.65
C TYR A 155 5.92 6.66 25.43
N PHE A 156 6.42 7.41 24.45
CA PHE A 156 5.73 7.62 23.19
C PHE A 156 6.71 7.77 22.03
N VAL A 157 6.23 7.47 20.84
CA VAL A 157 6.97 7.60 19.59
C VAL A 157 7.22 9.09 19.31
N LYS A 158 8.48 9.43 19.06
CA LYS A 158 8.89 10.79 18.72
C LYS A 158 8.63 11.03 17.24
N TYR A 159 8.24 12.25 16.90
CA TYR A 159 7.89 12.62 15.54
C TYR A 159 8.33 14.04 15.23
N GLY A 160 8.29 14.39 13.94
CA GLY A 160 8.77 15.68 13.44
C GLY A 160 10.23 15.59 13.02
N LEU A 161 10.52 16.05 11.81
CA LEU A 161 11.82 15.87 11.16
C LEU A 161 12.95 16.43 12.03
N ASN A 162 12.86 17.71 12.43
CA ASN A 162 13.89 18.37 13.24
C ASN A 162 14.09 17.75 14.63
N HIS A 163 13.03 17.22 15.23
CA HIS A 163 13.16 16.57 16.53
C HIS A 163 13.83 15.20 16.38
N VAL A 164 13.45 14.44 15.35
CA VAL A 164 14.05 13.14 15.06
C VAL A 164 15.53 13.28 14.68
N THR A 165 15.93 14.31 13.94
CA THR A 165 17.35 14.54 13.62
C THR A 165 18.20 14.70 14.85
N SER A 166 17.80 15.57 15.79
CA SER A 166 18.53 15.76 17.04
C SER A 166 18.61 14.48 17.88
N LEU A 167 17.57 13.63 17.83
CA LEU A 167 17.58 12.33 18.51
C LEU A 167 18.52 11.31 17.86
N VAL A 168 18.65 11.35 16.54
CA VAL A 168 19.62 10.51 15.80
C VAL A 168 21.03 10.97 16.12
N GLU A 169 21.32 12.28 16.00
CA GLU A 169 22.64 12.86 16.27
C GLU A 169 23.10 12.60 17.71
N SER A 170 22.19 12.73 18.69
CA SER A 170 22.46 12.42 20.10
C SER A 170 22.47 10.92 20.44
N LYS A 171 22.33 10.02 19.46
CA LYS A 171 22.27 8.56 19.63
C LYS A 171 21.18 8.08 20.61
N LYS A 172 20.11 8.87 20.77
CA LYS A 172 18.96 8.53 21.64
C LYS A 172 17.90 7.71 20.91
N ALA A 173 17.88 7.76 19.58
CA ALA A 173 16.97 6.95 18.77
C ALA A 173 17.47 5.50 18.67
N LYS A 174 16.59 4.54 18.99
CA LYS A 174 16.82 3.10 18.82
C LYS A 174 16.40 2.58 17.45
N LEU A 175 15.35 3.18 16.88
CA LEU A 175 14.84 2.85 15.54
C LEU A 175 14.23 4.09 14.89
N VAL A 176 14.53 4.31 13.61
CA VAL A 176 13.96 5.40 12.81
C VAL A 176 13.13 4.83 11.66
N VAL A 177 11.91 5.34 11.51
CA VAL A 177 10.96 4.92 10.46
C VAL A 177 10.73 6.10 9.51
N ILE A 178 11.05 5.92 8.23
CA ILE A 178 11.03 6.98 7.21
C ILE A 178 9.94 6.65 6.18
N ALA A 179 9.10 7.62 5.81
CA ALA A 179 8.14 7.44 4.72
C ALA A 179 8.80 7.54 3.33
N HIS A 180 8.32 6.73 2.38
CA HIS A 180 8.82 6.75 1.00
C HIS A 180 8.20 7.83 0.09
N ASP A 181 7.03 8.37 0.48
CA ASP A 181 6.17 9.23 -0.33
C ASP A 181 6.15 10.68 0.17
N VAL A 182 7.28 11.11 0.75
CA VAL A 182 7.48 12.49 1.16
C VAL A 182 7.67 13.36 -0.08
N ASP A 183 6.99 14.50 -0.10
CA ASP A 183 7.06 15.50 -1.16
C ASP A 183 7.10 16.85 -0.43
N PRO A 184 8.22 17.61 -0.47
CA PRO A 184 9.46 17.39 -1.23
C PRO A 184 10.39 16.28 -0.68
N ILE A 185 11.12 15.57 -1.54
CA ILE A 185 11.96 14.41 -1.18
C ILE A 185 13.26 14.82 -0.46
N GLU A 186 13.70 16.05 -0.67
CA GLU A 186 14.87 16.70 -0.10
C GLU A 186 14.83 16.69 1.43
N LEU A 187 13.63 16.68 2.01
CA LEU A 187 13.41 16.62 3.45
C LEU A 187 13.94 15.34 4.08
N VAL A 188 13.94 14.21 3.36
CA VAL A 188 14.31 12.90 3.93
C VAL A 188 15.47 12.22 3.20
N VAL A 189 15.92 12.73 2.06
CA VAL A 189 16.93 12.08 1.21
C VAL A 189 18.26 11.80 1.94
N TRP A 190 18.66 12.69 2.86
CA TRP A 190 19.90 12.60 3.64
C TRP A 190 19.77 11.75 4.91
N LEU A 191 18.55 11.47 5.36
CA LEU A 191 18.30 10.83 6.65
C LEU A 191 18.80 9.38 6.74
N PRO A 192 18.64 8.51 5.72
CA PRO A 192 19.25 7.18 5.73
C PRO A 192 20.78 7.21 5.93
N SER A 193 21.46 8.16 5.29
CA SER A 193 22.91 8.35 5.41
C SER A 193 23.30 8.81 6.81
N LEU A 194 22.51 9.70 7.42
CA LEU A 194 22.71 10.13 8.81
C LEU A 194 22.55 8.95 9.77
N CYS A 195 21.47 8.17 9.64
CA CYS A 195 21.22 6.99 10.46
C CYS A 195 22.36 5.96 10.35
N LYS A 196 22.86 5.68 9.13
CA LYS A 196 23.99 4.77 8.92
C LYS A 196 25.28 5.30 9.56
N LYS A 197 25.61 6.59 9.39
CA LYS A 197 26.82 7.21 9.95
C LYS A 197 26.83 7.17 11.47
N VAL A 198 25.68 7.38 12.11
CA VAL A 198 25.57 7.41 13.57
C VAL A 198 25.34 6.01 14.17
N GLY A 199 25.02 5.01 13.35
CA GLY A 199 24.81 3.62 13.78
C GLY A 199 23.39 3.33 14.26
N VAL A 200 22.41 4.14 13.86
CA VAL A 200 21.00 3.95 14.23
C VAL A 200 20.28 3.12 13.15
N PRO A 201 19.60 2.02 13.51
CA PRO A 201 18.78 1.26 12.59
C PRO A 201 17.65 2.09 11.98
N TYR A 202 17.46 1.99 10.67
CA TYR A 202 16.39 2.69 9.96
C TYR A 202 15.60 1.78 9.02
N CYS A 203 14.33 2.10 8.78
CA CYS A 203 13.53 1.46 7.74
C CYS A 203 12.74 2.47 6.92
N ILE A 204 12.41 2.09 5.68
CA ILE A 204 11.58 2.89 4.78
C ILE A 204 10.21 2.21 4.64
N VAL A 205 9.13 2.95 4.89
CA VAL A 205 7.75 2.46 4.82
C VAL A 205 6.93 3.14 3.72
N LYS A 206 5.91 2.44 3.23
CA LYS A 206 5.10 2.85 2.08
C LYS A 206 4.12 4.02 2.29
N SER A 207 3.98 4.61 3.46
CA SER A 207 2.97 5.66 3.60
C SER A 207 3.26 6.62 4.74
N LYS A 208 3.47 7.90 4.38
CA LYS A 208 3.48 9.03 5.32
C LYS A 208 2.13 9.25 6.00
N SER A 209 1.03 8.91 5.33
CA SER A 209 -0.31 9.01 5.91
C SER A 209 -0.50 8.01 7.04
N ARG A 210 0.01 6.77 6.89
CA ARG A 210 -0.04 5.76 7.95
C ARG A 210 0.83 6.13 9.15
N LEU A 211 2.00 6.72 8.93
CA LEU A 211 2.80 7.30 10.02
C LEU A 211 2.07 8.46 10.70
N GLY A 212 1.36 9.29 9.94
CA GLY A 212 0.54 10.39 10.46
C GLY A 212 -0.56 9.89 11.40
N GLN A 213 -1.26 8.81 11.02
CA GLN A 213 -2.33 8.23 11.84
C GLN A 213 -1.85 7.84 13.24
N VAL A 214 -0.66 7.24 13.37
CA VAL A 214 -0.04 6.91 14.67
C VAL A 214 0.03 8.14 15.57
N VAL A 215 0.47 9.27 15.04
CA VAL A 215 0.73 10.50 15.82
C VAL A 215 -0.44 11.50 15.80
N HIS A 216 -1.63 11.05 15.39
CA HIS A 216 -2.84 11.89 15.29
C HIS A 216 -2.66 13.11 14.36
N LYS A 217 -1.93 12.94 13.25
CA LYS A 217 -1.74 13.94 12.20
C LYS A 217 -2.19 13.39 10.84
N LYS A 218 -2.42 14.29 9.88
CA LYS A 218 -2.75 13.90 8.50
C LYS A 218 -1.60 13.12 7.84
N THR A 219 -0.36 13.55 8.08
CA THR A 219 0.85 12.93 7.57
C THR A 219 1.99 13.09 8.58
N SER A 220 2.95 12.17 8.56
CA SER A 220 4.25 12.32 9.21
C SER A 220 5.33 11.77 8.27
N ALA A 221 6.42 12.51 8.09
CA ALA A 221 7.53 12.07 7.24
C ALA A 221 8.41 11.02 7.94
N VAL A 222 8.59 11.15 9.25
CA VAL A 222 9.53 10.34 10.04
C VAL A 222 8.95 10.10 11.44
N LEU A 223 9.19 8.91 11.97
CA LEU A 223 8.97 8.55 13.38
C LEU A 223 10.28 7.99 13.97
N ALA A 224 10.48 8.18 15.27
CA ALA A 224 11.59 7.60 16.00
C ALA A 224 11.14 6.97 17.33
N ILE A 225 11.66 5.79 17.60
CA ILE A 225 11.51 5.10 18.88
C ILE A 225 12.76 5.39 19.70
N THR A 226 12.59 5.92 20.91
CA THR A 226 13.69 6.26 21.83
C THR A 226 13.71 5.27 22.98
N ASN A 227 12.74 5.38 23.88
CA ASN A 227 12.55 4.46 24.99
C ASN A 227 11.25 3.68 24.84
N VAL A 228 11.28 2.43 25.31
CA VAL A 228 10.15 1.51 25.36
C VAL A 228 10.08 0.91 26.76
N ARG A 229 8.92 0.39 27.12
CA ARG A 229 8.73 -0.32 28.39
C ARG A 229 9.60 -1.58 28.43
N LYS A 230 9.94 -2.05 29.63
CA LYS A 230 10.87 -3.18 29.79
C LYS A 230 10.33 -4.45 29.13
N GLU A 231 9.03 -4.69 29.22
CA GLU A 231 8.34 -5.84 28.63
C GLU A 231 8.40 -5.89 27.10
N ASP A 232 8.49 -4.74 26.43
CA ASP A 232 8.51 -4.64 24.96
C ASP A 232 9.93 -4.58 24.37
N GLN A 233 10.98 -4.52 25.20
CA GLN A 233 12.37 -4.47 24.74
C GLN A 233 12.76 -5.67 23.86
N PRO A 234 12.41 -6.93 24.20
CA PRO A 234 12.75 -8.08 23.36
C PRO A 234 12.08 -8.00 21.98
N ALA A 235 10.81 -7.57 21.94
CA ALA A 235 10.08 -7.39 20.68
C ALA A 235 10.71 -6.29 19.81
N LEU A 236 11.14 -5.17 20.41
CA LEU A 236 11.86 -4.13 19.69
C LEU A 236 13.20 -4.63 19.16
N ALA A 237 13.95 -5.43 19.94
CA ALA A 237 15.25 -5.95 19.53
C ALA A 237 15.14 -6.87 18.31
N THR A 238 14.18 -7.80 18.31
CA THR A 238 13.90 -8.68 17.16
C THR A 238 13.54 -7.88 15.91
N LEU A 239 12.67 -6.88 16.06
CA LEU A 239 12.24 -6.04 14.95
C LEU A 239 13.39 -5.17 14.41
N THR A 240 14.21 -4.63 15.30
CA THR A 240 15.37 -3.81 14.97
C THR A 240 16.44 -4.63 14.23
N LYS A 241 16.71 -5.85 14.68
CA LYS A 241 17.65 -6.78 14.02
C LYS A 241 17.20 -7.08 12.59
N ALA A 242 15.95 -7.48 12.40
CA ALA A 242 15.40 -7.75 11.07
C ALA A 242 15.42 -6.51 10.15
N ILE A 243 15.26 -5.31 10.70
CA ILE A 243 15.37 -4.06 9.94
C ILE A 243 16.84 -3.77 9.58
N GLN A 244 17.76 -3.95 10.52
CA GLN A 244 19.18 -3.67 10.33
C GLN A 244 19.77 -4.50 9.19
N GLU A 245 19.45 -5.80 9.15
CA GLU A 245 19.85 -6.73 8.08
C GLU A 245 19.32 -6.30 6.70
N ASN A 246 18.14 -5.67 6.65
CA ASN A 246 17.52 -5.25 5.39
C ASN A 246 18.01 -3.89 4.87
N TYR A 247 18.46 -2.99 5.74
CA TYR A 247 18.78 -1.60 5.39
C TYR A 247 20.21 -1.21 5.73
N ASN A 248 20.56 -1.17 7.01
CA ASN A 248 21.85 -0.67 7.47
C ASN A 248 23.02 -1.53 6.98
N ASP A 249 22.88 -2.85 7.01
CA ASP A 249 23.96 -3.76 6.61
C ASP A 249 24.12 -3.81 5.08
N ARG A 250 23.01 -3.56 4.36
CA ARG A 250 22.97 -3.49 2.89
C ARG A 250 23.17 -2.08 2.31
N TYR A 251 23.54 -1.11 3.16
CA TYR A 251 23.58 0.30 2.77
C TYR A 251 24.53 0.57 1.59
N ASP A 252 25.70 -0.07 1.56
CA ASP A 252 26.69 0.14 0.50
C ASP A 252 26.22 -0.41 -0.86
N ASP A 253 25.49 -1.53 -0.85
CA ASP A 253 24.86 -2.07 -2.06
C ASP A 253 23.75 -1.14 -2.55
N LEU A 254 22.91 -0.66 -1.63
CA LEU A 254 21.82 0.27 -1.94
C LEU A 254 22.35 1.57 -2.54
N ARG A 255 23.49 2.08 -2.05
CA ARG A 255 24.14 3.30 -2.53
C ARG A 255 24.74 3.15 -3.94
N ARG A 256 25.04 1.94 -4.40
CA ARG A 256 25.58 1.67 -5.74
C ARG A 256 24.50 1.42 -6.78
N GLN A 257 23.30 1.02 -6.35
CA GLN A 257 22.26 0.54 -7.25
C GLN A 257 21.40 1.67 -7.80
N TRP A 258 21.59 1.96 -9.08
CA TRP A 258 20.75 2.87 -9.85
C TRP A 258 19.36 2.28 -10.10
N GLY A 259 18.36 3.15 -10.14
CA GLY A 259 16.96 2.77 -10.42
C GLY A 259 16.51 3.17 -11.83
N GLY A 260 15.25 2.83 -12.13
CA GLY A 260 14.57 3.26 -13.35
C GLY A 260 14.97 2.44 -14.58
N LEU A 261 15.06 3.11 -15.74
CA LEU A 261 15.32 2.48 -17.06
C LEU A 261 14.36 1.34 -17.44
N GLN A 262 13.16 1.31 -16.86
CA GLN A 262 12.17 0.29 -17.16
C GLN A 262 11.49 0.64 -18.48
N LEU A 263 11.48 -0.26 -19.46
CA LEU A 263 10.79 -0.01 -20.73
C LEU A 263 9.26 -0.14 -20.59
N GLY A 264 8.53 0.52 -21.49
CA GLY A 264 7.08 0.38 -21.56
C GLY A 264 6.66 -1.01 -22.05
N ARG A 265 5.52 -1.52 -21.57
CA ARG A 265 5.03 -2.88 -21.91
C ARG A 265 5.00 -3.16 -23.42
N LYS A 266 4.55 -2.20 -24.24
CA LYS A 266 4.56 -2.35 -25.71
C LYS A 266 5.98 -2.50 -26.28
N SER A 267 6.94 -1.76 -25.75
CA SER A 267 8.35 -1.86 -26.17
C SER A 267 8.96 -3.20 -25.74
N VAL A 268 8.72 -3.62 -24.49
CA VAL A 268 9.15 -4.93 -23.97
C VAL A 268 8.57 -6.07 -24.82
N HIS A 269 7.28 -6.01 -25.18
CA HIS A 269 6.66 -7.02 -26.03
C HIS A 269 7.30 -7.05 -27.43
N LYS A 270 7.59 -5.88 -28.03
CA LYS A 270 8.28 -5.80 -29.32
C LYS A 270 9.67 -6.41 -29.27
N GLN A 271 10.45 -6.11 -28.23
CA GLN A 271 11.78 -6.69 -28.03
C GLN A 271 11.70 -8.22 -27.82
N LYS A 272 10.75 -8.69 -27.01
CA LYS A 272 10.54 -10.13 -26.79
C LYS A 272 10.15 -10.86 -28.08
N ALA A 273 9.30 -10.26 -28.91
CA ALA A 273 8.93 -10.83 -30.21
C ALA A 273 10.14 -10.92 -31.14
N LYS A 274 10.97 -9.87 -31.20
CA LYS A 274 12.23 -9.88 -31.97
C LYS A 274 13.20 -10.94 -31.46
N ALA A 275 13.41 -11.03 -30.15
CA ALA A 275 14.30 -12.03 -29.55
C ALA A 275 13.82 -13.46 -29.84
N LYS A 276 12.50 -13.71 -29.76
CA LYS A 276 11.92 -15.00 -30.12
C LYS A 276 12.14 -15.34 -31.60
N ALA A 277 11.98 -14.38 -32.51
CA ALA A 277 12.22 -14.60 -33.93
C ALA A 277 13.70 -14.89 -34.23
N ALA A 278 14.62 -14.15 -33.60
CA ALA A 278 16.05 -14.40 -33.75
C ALA A 278 16.46 -15.79 -33.22
N ALA A 279 15.93 -16.19 -32.07
CA ALA A 279 16.19 -17.52 -31.49
C ALA A 279 15.57 -18.68 -32.28
N ALA A 280 14.55 -18.42 -33.10
CA ALA A 280 13.97 -19.43 -33.99
C ALA A 280 14.76 -19.60 -35.30
N ASN A 281 15.66 -18.64 -35.60
CA ASN A 281 16.51 -18.64 -36.79
C ASN A 281 17.95 -19.12 -36.49
N GLN A 282 18.23 -19.50 -35.23
CA GLN A 282 19.47 -20.14 -34.78
C GLN A 282 19.21 -21.63 -34.55
#